data_AF-A0AA36HV94-F1
#
_entry.id   AF-A0AA36HV94-F1
#
_cell.length_a   1.000
_cell.length_b   1.000
_cell.length_c   1.000
_cell.angle_alpha   90.00
_cell.angle_beta   90.00
_cell.angle_gamma   90.00
#
_symmetry.space_group_name_H-M   'P 1'
#
loop_
_entity.id
_entity.type
_entity.pdbx_description
1 polymer ?
#
loop_
_entity_poly.entity_id
_entity_poly.type
_entity_poly.pdbx_seq_one_letter_code
_entity_poly.pdbx_strand_id
1 'polypeptide(L)'
;MAAAKPTINAHIPKTEILTKHRVIRFGSTYKPADEKEAKLYSYLHQRADLKVSRGSIPVGFFALMPLDEGQPLYLETRWGGNTENAGPQFQISWRAEKEVIPPLDSLSDGWYNDLDDLWTNVLSYFEKRGILSEETLEYLDADPFVLFGIDDPLTQQALLKLERFPALMCDGAVPTLEEWSYYLRIQAKERMLWLVRAMMETELPKPWTCYKGIGSIVCYLRSDTGQVTWKHPFYDYFRQLRDFCRQASQEEVMQVRCNRLLWSYEATRVEAEHDHEPLISPSYVARMADIFGFDVKSQGCVVRNCKAQLKVFAKAYRSKQDIDVGLIYECDEMLQRDVAKYSEMVAHWSGEVKEEVRFDLNKLAAGEMHCVNCKTTALSFCLECKDYLCLKCYGELHSKGSRKDHAPFCLVPCALCVVLPAKIHCTFTDKSLCHKCYAMNHIKMLPLDGKENQPRRINYVEQYNRYAEFAKERVKKMAIQPDDIPTLDDSAYESVLSTDWHPFYDARGVKYYHNFATGERMRQSPRRVPNTDDLGAEATAPTAQDVTKIMETTTELLKGDEPAEPKMGSKTGSKVGSKTGKDKLKGEPLPLAGFDSLKSDVPAAVKAADHPENRLLRPPHRTHMPNALEE
;
A
#
# COMPACT_ATOMS: atom_id res chain seq x y z
N MET A 1 -77.08 -13.12 33.54
CA MET A 1 -75.69 -12.93 34.00
C MET A 1 -74.93 -12.18 32.92
N ALA A 2 -74.76 -10.88 33.09
CA ALA A 2 -74.02 -10.04 32.15
C ALA A 2 -72.53 -10.04 32.57
N ALA A 3 -71.66 -10.47 31.67
CA ALA A 3 -70.22 -10.49 31.90
C ALA A 3 -69.67 -9.06 31.93
N ALA A 4 -69.04 -8.70 33.05
CA ALA A 4 -68.36 -7.42 33.22
C ALA A 4 -67.14 -7.36 32.28
N LYS A 5 -67.06 -6.30 31.46
CA LYS A 5 -65.86 -6.00 30.66
C LYS A 5 -64.73 -5.57 31.61
N PRO A 6 -63.52 -6.13 31.46
CA PRO A 6 -62.37 -5.66 32.23
C PRO A 6 -62.00 -4.24 31.80
N THR A 7 -62.10 -3.30 32.73
CA THR A 7 -61.52 -1.95 32.60
C THR A 7 -60.01 -2.07 32.74
N ILE A 8 -59.30 -2.07 31.61
CA ILE A 8 -57.86 -1.89 31.57
C ILE A 8 -57.62 -0.39 31.78
N ASN A 9 -57.20 -0.01 32.99
CA ASN A 9 -56.67 1.32 33.26
C ASN A 9 -55.28 1.42 32.60
N ALA A 10 -55.24 1.71 31.31
CA ALA A 10 -54.02 2.07 30.63
C ALA A 10 -53.56 3.43 31.19
N HIS A 11 -52.38 3.45 31.81
CA HIS A 11 -51.72 4.68 32.24
C HIS A 11 -51.40 5.49 30.98
N ILE A 12 -52.20 6.53 30.72
CA ILE A 12 -51.91 7.48 29.64
C ILE A 12 -50.82 8.41 30.18
N PRO A 13 -49.60 8.39 29.62
CA PRO A 13 -48.56 9.32 30.05
C PRO A 13 -49.06 10.76 29.86
N LYS A 14 -48.89 11.59 30.89
CA LYS A 14 -49.45 12.95 30.96
C LYS A 14 -48.72 13.97 30.08
N THR A 15 -47.61 13.59 29.46
CA THR A 15 -46.73 14.47 28.69
C THR A 15 -46.69 14.02 27.23
N GLU A 16 -46.94 14.95 26.31
CA GLU A 16 -46.61 14.72 24.89
C GLU A 16 -45.11 14.45 24.81
N ILE A 17 -44.75 13.24 24.37
CA ILE A 17 -43.36 12.84 24.15
C ILE A 17 -42.84 13.67 22.97
N LEU A 18 -42.24 14.83 23.27
CA LEU A 18 -41.42 15.56 22.30
C LEU A 18 -40.19 14.71 22.06
N THR A 19 -40.23 13.94 20.98
CA THR A 19 -39.13 13.09 20.56
C THR A 19 -37.90 13.95 20.27
N LYS A 20 -36.93 13.97 21.18
CA LYS A 20 -35.64 14.68 21.05
C LYS A 20 -34.56 13.82 20.38
N HIS A 21 -34.89 12.65 19.84
CA HIS A 21 -33.90 11.74 19.25
C HIS A 21 -33.19 12.35 18.06
N ARG A 22 -31.97 11.89 17.83
CA ARG A 22 -31.16 12.23 16.67
C ARG A 22 -30.60 10.94 16.07
N VAL A 23 -31.07 10.60 14.87
CA VAL A 23 -30.51 9.48 14.11
C VAL A 23 -29.12 9.87 13.61
N ILE A 24 -28.11 9.15 14.09
CA ILE A 24 -26.70 9.33 13.70
C ILE A 24 -26.36 8.46 12.49
N ARG A 25 -26.92 7.25 12.38
CA ARG A 25 -26.75 6.33 11.25
C ARG A 25 -28.04 5.56 11.03
N PHE A 26 -28.57 5.57 9.80
CA PHE A 26 -29.80 4.83 9.49
C PHE A 26 -29.57 3.30 9.43
N GLY A 27 -28.37 2.85 9.10
CA GLY A 27 -28.10 1.43 8.85
C GLY A 27 -28.63 0.98 7.49
N SER A 28 -28.92 -0.31 7.36
CA SER A 28 -29.46 -0.92 6.14
C SER A 28 -30.62 -1.85 6.44
N THR A 29 -31.60 -1.91 5.54
CA THR A 29 -32.68 -2.89 5.64
C THR A 29 -32.10 -4.29 5.50
N TYR A 30 -32.38 -5.16 6.47
CA TYR A 30 -31.96 -6.54 6.42
C TYR A 30 -32.64 -7.27 5.25
N LYS A 31 -31.90 -8.10 4.53
CA LYS A 31 -32.42 -8.91 3.42
C LYS A 31 -32.57 -10.35 3.88
N PRO A 32 -33.75 -10.74 4.37
CA PRO A 32 -33.95 -12.06 4.94
C PRO A 32 -33.91 -13.14 3.87
N ALA A 33 -33.41 -14.32 4.24
CA ALA A 33 -33.45 -15.52 3.41
C ALA A 33 -34.84 -16.16 3.42
N ASP A 34 -35.58 -16.04 4.52
CA ASP A 34 -36.93 -16.57 4.68
C ASP A 34 -37.91 -15.61 5.40
N GLU A 35 -39.20 -15.96 5.41
CA GLU A 35 -40.23 -15.12 6.04
C GLU A 35 -40.13 -15.08 7.58
N LYS A 36 -39.53 -16.11 8.20
CA LYS A 36 -39.37 -16.16 9.66
C LYS A 36 -38.34 -15.13 10.10
N GLU A 37 -37.21 -15.09 9.40
CA GLU A 37 -36.15 -14.12 9.60
C GLU A 37 -36.63 -12.71 9.27
N ALA A 38 -37.44 -12.54 8.21
CA ALA A 38 -38.09 -11.26 7.91
C ALA A 38 -38.90 -10.71 9.08
N LYS A 39 -39.61 -11.59 9.81
CA LYS A 39 -40.39 -11.22 11.00
C LYS A 39 -39.51 -10.76 12.15
N LEU A 40 -38.34 -11.37 12.35
CA LEU A 40 -37.40 -10.98 13.41
C LEU A 40 -36.83 -9.56 13.20
N TYR A 41 -36.67 -9.13 11.95
CA TYR A 41 -36.21 -7.77 11.60
C TYR A 41 -37.38 -6.81 11.31
N SER A 42 -38.58 -7.14 11.78
CA SER A 42 -39.75 -6.27 11.73
C SER A 42 -40.32 -6.09 13.13
N TYR A 43 -40.86 -4.92 13.42
CA TYR A 43 -41.59 -4.69 14.66
C TYR A 43 -43.06 -4.42 14.37
N LEU A 44 -43.89 -4.81 15.33
CA LEU A 44 -45.29 -4.42 15.43
C LEU A 44 -45.50 -4.07 16.91
N HIS A 45 -45.54 -2.78 17.25
CA HIS A 45 -45.72 -2.35 18.63
C HIS A 45 -46.87 -1.35 18.75
N GLN A 46 -47.47 -1.30 19.92
CA GLN A 46 -48.52 -0.35 20.25
C GLN A 46 -47.91 0.78 21.07
N ARG A 47 -47.92 1.98 20.50
CA ARG A 47 -47.44 3.19 21.15
C ARG A 47 -48.34 3.60 22.32
N ALA A 48 -47.83 4.45 23.20
CA ALA A 48 -48.59 5.01 24.32
C ALA A 48 -49.84 5.80 23.90
N ASP A 49 -49.87 6.33 22.67
CA ASP A 49 -51.05 6.98 22.07
C ASP A 49 -52.05 5.98 21.47
N LEU A 50 -51.90 4.69 21.78
CA LEU A 50 -52.67 3.55 21.30
C LEU A 50 -52.56 3.28 19.79
N LYS A 51 -51.72 4.04 19.06
CA LYS A 51 -51.47 3.76 17.65
C LYS A 51 -50.55 2.56 17.52
N VAL A 52 -50.96 1.61 16.70
CA VAL A 52 -50.11 0.48 16.32
C VAL A 52 -49.24 0.93 15.17
N SER A 53 -47.93 0.86 15.36
CA SER A 53 -46.95 1.13 14.32
C SER A 53 -46.22 -0.14 13.92
N ARG A 54 -45.76 -0.15 12.66
CA ARG A 54 -45.06 -1.27 12.05
C ARG A 54 -43.93 -0.74 11.19
N GLY A 55 -42.81 -1.44 11.22
CA GLY A 55 -41.66 -1.06 10.42
C GLY A 55 -40.57 -2.12 10.44
N SER A 56 -39.45 -1.78 9.81
CA SER A 56 -38.27 -2.64 9.78
C SER A 56 -37.25 -2.16 10.82
N ILE A 57 -36.57 -3.13 11.44
CA ILE A 57 -35.44 -2.88 12.33
C ILE A 57 -34.19 -2.89 11.45
N PRO A 58 -33.59 -1.73 11.16
CA PRO A 58 -32.37 -1.66 10.36
C PRO A 58 -31.18 -2.33 11.07
N VAL A 59 -30.25 -2.87 10.28
CA VAL A 59 -28.94 -3.37 10.74
C VAL A 59 -27.91 -2.26 10.62
N GLY A 60 -27.14 -2.02 11.67
CA GLY A 60 -26.17 -0.93 11.73
C GLY A 60 -26.82 0.43 12.02
N PHE A 61 -28.02 0.46 12.59
CA PHE A 61 -28.62 1.72 13.01
C PHE A 61 -27.91 2.25 14.24
N PHE A 62 -27.79 3.57 14.33
CA PHE A 62 -27.18 4.25 15.45
C PHE A 62 -27.93 5.55 15.72
N ALA A 63 -28.52 5.69 16.89
CA ALA A 63 -29.24 6.88 17.29
C ALA A 63 -28.81 7.36 18.67
N LEU A 64 -28.90 8.67 18.86
CA LEU A 64 -28.66 9.34 20.12
C LEU A 64 -29.98 9.91 20.65
N MET A 65 -30.20 9.73 21.95
CA MET A 65 -31.27 10.39 22.68
C MET A 65 -30.65 11.28 23.76
N PRO A 66 -30.83 12.61 23.69
CA PRO A 66 -30.38 13.51 24.74
C PRO A 66 -31.27 13.35 25.99
N LEU A 67 -30.64 13.39 27.16
CA LEU A 67 -31.31 13.45 28.45
C LEU A 67 -31.17 14.87 29.02
N ASP A 68 -32.18 15.36 29.73
CA ASP A 68 -32.18 16.74 30.24
C ASP A 68 -31.16 16.94 31.37
N GLU A 69 -30.89 15.90 32.16
CA GLU A 69 -30.05 15.97 33.35
C GLU A 69 -28.71 15.22 33.22
N GLY A 70 -28.35 14.75 32.03
CA GLY A 70 -27.25 13.80 31.90
C GLY A 70 -26.60 13.67 30.55
N GLN A 71 -25.70 12.69 30.49
CA GLN A 71 -25.07 12.28 29.23
C GLN A 71 -26.10 11.56 28.35
N PRO A 72 -26.03 11.72 27.02
CA PRO A 72 -26.97 11.08 26.11
C PRO A 72 -26.86 9.55 26.14
N LEU A 73 -27.97 8.89 25.79
CA LEU A 73 -28.01 7.47 25.50
C LEU A 73 -27.84 7.22 24.01
N TYR A 74 -27.16 6.14 23.66
CA TYR A 74 -26.97 5.71 22.30
C TYR A 74 -27.50 4.30 22.11
N LEU A 75 -28.33 4.09 21.10
CA LEU A 75 -28.78 2.77 20.66
C LEU A 75 -28.07 2.40 19.37
N GLU A 76 -27.42 1.23 19.37
CA GLU A 76 -26.86 0.61 18.17
C GLU A 76 -27.57 -0.71 17.87
N THR A 77 -27.81 -0.99 16.59
CA THR A 77 -28.29 -2.29 16.12
C THR A 77 -27.25 -2.97 15.24
N ARG A 78 -27.19 -4.30 15.28
CA ARG A 78 -26.37 -5.10 14.36
C ARG A 78 -27.06 -6.39 13.96
N TRP A 79 -26.46 -7.08 13.00
CA TRP A 79 -26.89 -8.41 12.60
C TRP A 79 -26.50 -9.44 13.67
N GLY A 80 -27.47 -10.27 14.11
CA GLY A 80 -27.26 -11.26 15.17
C GLY A 80 -26.48 -12.51 14.75
N GLY A 81 -26.11 -12.65 13.46
CA GLY A 81 -25.35 -13.78 12.93
C GLY A 81 -26.21 -14.85 12.24
N ASN A 82 -25.64 -16.03 12.02
CA ASN A 82 -26.24 -17.15 11.27
C ASN A 82 -26.94 -18.19 12.16
N THR A 83 -27.26 -17.90 13.42
CA THR A 83 -27.95 -18.89 14.27
C THR A 83 -29.43 -18.97 13.90
N GLU A 84 -30.06 -20.14 14.08
CA GLU A 84 -31.46 -20.39 13.65
C GLU A 84 -32.50 -19.43 14.27
N ASN A 85 -32.11 -18.65 15.29
CA ASN A 85 -32.92 -17.60 15.92
C ASN A 85 -32.19 -16.24 15.98
N ALA A 86 -31.27 -15.96 15.04
CA ALA A 86 -30.52 -14.71 15.01
C ALA A 86 -31.36 -13.53 14.52
N GLY A 87 -32.16 -12.95 15.43
CA GLY A 87 -32.75 -11.64 15.23
C GLY A 87 -31.73 -10.49 15.26
N PRO A 88 -32.18 -9.24 15.12
CA PRO A 88 -31.32 -8.07 15.35
C PRO A 88 -30.76 -8.10 16.76
N GLN A 89 -29.51 -7.65 16.90
CA GLN A 89 -28.90 -7.41 18.19
C GLN A 89 -28.87 -5.93 18.52
N PHE A 90 -29.12 -5.61 19.79
CA PHE A 90 -29.22 -4.26 20.31
C PHE A 90 -28.16 -4.01 21.37
N GLN A 91 -27.64 -2.79 21.42
CA GLN A 91 -26.71 -2.34 22.45
C GLN A 91 -27.04 -0.92 22.84
N ILE A 92 -27.13 -0.66 24.16
CA ILE A 92 -27.15 0.69 24.70
C ILE A 92 -25.76 1.04 25.23
N SER A 93 -25.25 2.19 24.81
CA SER A 93 -24.09 2.82 25.45
C SER A 93 -24.47 4.20 25.99
N TRP A 94 -23.73 4.61 27.03
CA TRP A 94 -23.95 5.86 27.75
C TRP A 94 -22.61 6.58 27.93
N ARG A 95 -22.65 7.93 28.04
CA ARG A 95 -21.48 8.84 28.14
C ARG A 95 -20.67 9.01 26.86
N ALA A 96 -19.85 10.06 26.84
CA ALA A 96 -18.98 10.40 25.70
C ALA A 96 -17.98 9.29 25.35
N GLU A 97 -17.59 8.47 26.32
CA GLU A 97 -16.66 7.34 26.15
C GLU A 97 -17.35 6.05 25.69
N LYS A 98 -18.67 6.07 25.43
CA LYS A 98 -19.48 4.90 25.03
C LYS A 98 -19.36 3.72 26.01
N GLU A 99 -19.52 4.00 27.31
CA GLU A 99 -19.59 2.95 28.33
C GLU A 99 -20.81 2.06 28.01
N VAL A 100 -20.56 0.81 27.66
CA VAL A 100 -21.60 -0.16 27.32
C VAL A 100 -22.25 -0.66 28.60
N ILE A 101 -23.57 -0.67 28.67
CA ILE A 101 -24.30 -1.23 29.82
C ILE A 101 -24.27 -2.76 29.68
N PRO A 102 -23.54 -3.49 30.56
CA PRO A 102 -23.42 -4.92 30.44
C PRO A 102 -24.69 -5.63 30.92
N PRO A 103 -24.94 -6.87 30.48
CA PRO A 103 -26.05 -7.65 31.00
C PRO A 103 -25.80 -8.09 32.43
N LEU A 104 -26.88 -8.15 33.23
CA LEU A 104 -26.79 -8.55 34.63
C LEU A 104 -26.19 -9.96 34.80
N ASP A 105 -26.42 -10.86 33.84
CA ASP A 105 -26.15 -12.29 33.99
C ASP A 105 -25.15 -12.89 32.96
N SER A 106 -24.43 -12.09 32.14
CA SER A 106 -23.54 -12.67 31.11
C SER A 106 -22.23 -11.93 30.87
N LEU A 107 -21.20 -12.71 30.48
CA LEU A 107 -19.90 -12.28 29.93
C LEU A 107 -20.01 -11.71 28.49
N SER A 108 -21.21 -11.42 28.00
CA SER A 108 -21.37 -10.95 26.63
C SER A 108 -20.93 -9.48 26.51
N ASP A 109 -20.48 -9.09 25.33
CA ASP A 109 -19.99 -7.75 24.99
C ASP A 109 -21.10 -6.66 25.00
N GLY A 110 -22.16 -6.83 25.80
CA GLY A 110 -23.27 -5.88 25.95
C GLY A 110 -24.28 -5.88 24.80
N TRP A 111 -24.41 -6.98 24.08
CA TRP A 111 -25.38 -7.14 22.98
C TRP A 111 -26.53 -8.05 23.38
N TYR A 112 -27.75 -7.61 23.09
CA TYR A 112 -29.00 -8.29 23.43
C TYR A 112 -29.77 -8.68 22.18
N ASN A 113 -30.40 -9.87 22.18
CA ASN A 113 -31.28 -10.29 21.09
C ASN A 113 -32.72 -9.81 21.27
N ASP A 114 -33.10 -9.45 22.49
CA ASP A 114 -34.41 -8.91 22.83
C ASP A 114 -34.25 -7.48 23.35
N LEU A 115 -35.01 -6.56 22.75
CA LEU A 115 -34.96 -5.14 23.08
C LEU A 115 -35.62 -4.85 24.43
N ASP A 116 -36.64 -5.61 24.81
CA ASP A 116 -37.37 -5.43 26.07
C ASP A 116 -36.49 -5.84 27.27
N ASP A 117 -35.76 -6.95 27.11
CA ASP A 117 -34.76 -7.40 28.08
C ASP A 117 -33.62 -6.38 28.23
N LEU A 118 -33.10 -5.86 27.11
CA LEU A 118 -32.10 -4.79 27.13
C LEU A 118 -32.64 -3.58 27.89
N TRP A 119 -33.83 -3.12 27.57
CA TRP A 119 -34.38 -1.89 28.13
C TRP A 119 -34.69 -2.01 29.61
N THR A 120 -35.26 -3.13 30.04
CA THR A 120 -35.49 -3.44 31.46
C THR A 120 -34.18 -3.38 32.27
N ASN A 121 -33.09 -3.90 31.70
CA ASN A 121 -31.77 -3.86 32.32
C ASN A 121 -31.18 -2.45 32.37
N VAL A 122 -31.38 -1.65 31.31
CA VAL A 122 -30.93 -0.25 31.23
C VAL A 122 -31.64 0.60 32.29
N LEU A 123 -32.96 0.47 32.42
CA LEU A 123 -33.75 1.18 33.44
C LEU A 123 -33.31 0.76 34.85
N SER A 124 -33.20 -0.55 35.10
CA SER A 124 -32.72 -1.10 36.38
C SER A 124 -31.32 -0.61 36.73
N TYR A 125 -30.43 -0.45 35.74
CA TYR A 125 -29.08 0.05 35.94
C TYR A 125 -29.09 1.51 36.40
N PHE A 126 -29.89 2.37 35.77
CA PHE A 126 -29.98 3.79 36.14
C PHE A 126 -30.67 4.00 37.49
N GLU A 127 -31.72 3.24 37.77
CA GLU A 127 -32.44 3.27 39.05
C GLU A 127 -31.51 2.85 40.21
N LYS A 128 -30.83 1.70 40.09
CA LYS A 128 -29.92 1.19 41.14
C LYS A 128 -28.75 2.11 41.44
N ARG A 129 -28.26 2.84 40.43
CA ARG A 129 -27.15 3.78 40.59
C ARG A 129 -27.60 5.19 40.98
N GLY A 130 -28.90 5.49 40.96
CA GLY A 130 -29.42 6.82 41.29
C GLY A 130 -28.83 7.93 40.41
N ILE A 131 -28.57 7.64 39.14
CA ILE A 131 -27.89 8.57 38.21
C ILE A 131 -28.87 9.58 37.60
N LEU A 132 -30.11 9.16 37.36
CA LEU A 132 -31.16 9.94 36.69
C LEU A 132 -32.27 10.27 37.70
N SER A 133 -32.95 11.41 37.51
CA SER A 133 -34.16 11.73 38.26
C SER A 133 -35.31 10.75 37.95
N GLU A 134 -36.26 10.69 38.87
CA GLU A 134 -37.52 9.96 38.69
C GLU A 134 -38.28 10.44 37.45
N GLU A 135 -38.34 11.75 37.20
CA GLU A 135 -38.97 12.31 35.99
C GLU A 135 -38.30 11.82 34.69
N THR A 136 -36.96 11.71 34.68
CA THR A 136 -36.23 11.17 33.54
C THR A 136 -36.48 9.67 33.38
N LEU A 137 -36.55 8.91 34.49
CA LEU A 137 -36.87 7.48 34.45
C LEU A 137 -38.30 7.23 33.96
N GLU A 138 -39.28 8.03 34.38
CA GLU A 138 -40.66 7.99 33.87
C GLU A 138 -40.72 8.28 32.36
N TYR A 139 -39.89 9.21 31.87
CA TYR A 139 -39.76 9.45 30.43
C TYR A 139 -39.14 8.26 29.69
N LEU A 140 -38.13 7.62 30.29
CA LEU A 140 -37.46 6.44 29.74
C LEU A 140 -38.33 5.18 29.78
N ASP A 141 -39.42 5.14 30.56
CA ASP A 141 -40.39 4.05 30.55
C ASP A 141 -41.17 3.94 29.21
N ALA A 142 -41.00 4.91 28.32
CA ALA A 142 -41.52 4.83 26.95
C ALA A 142 -40.80 3.77 26.10
N ASP A 143 -41.47 3.34 25.02
CA ASP A 143 -40.96 2.31 24.11
C ASP A 143 -39.63 2.74 23.45
N PRO A 144 -38.56 1.91 23.50
CA PRO A 144 -37.27 2.21 22.91
C PRO A 144 -37.32 2.50 21.41
N PHE A 145 -38.23 1.88 20.65
CA PHE A 145 -38.38 2.16 19.22
C PHE A 145 -38.80 3.61 18.97
N VAL A 146 -39.64 4.16 19.86
CA VAL A 146 -40.07 5.56 19.81
C VAL A 146 -38.95 6.47 20.32
N LEU A 147 -38.35 6.13 21.45
CA LEU A 147 -37.30 6.93 22.10
C LEU A 147 -36.06 7.14 21.23
N PHE A 148 -35.67 6.14 20.45
CA PHE A 148 -34.50 6.22 19.54
C PHE A 148 -34.87 6.52 18.09
N GLY A 149 -36.16 6.70 17.79
CA GLY A 149 -36.63 7.09 16.47
C GLY A 149 -36.54 5.99 15.40
N ILE A 150 -36.54 4.71 15.80
CA ILE A 150 -36.72 3.60 14.86
C ILE A 150 -38.16 3.61 14.33
N ASP A 151 -39.14 3.98 15.18
CA ASP A 151 -40.54 4.15 14.79
C ASP A 151 -40.84 5.47 14.06
N ASP A 152 -39.87 6.38 13.98
CA ASP A 152 -40.08 7.66 13.32
C ASP A 152 -40.44 7.43 11.83
N PRO A 153 -41.60 7.93 11.35
CA PRO A 153 -41.99 7.81 9.95
C PRO A 153 -40.91 8.32 8.99
N LEU A 154 -40.14 9.34 9.39
CA LEU A 154 -39.02 9.85 8.60
C LEU A 154 -37.88 8.84 8.51
N THR A 155 -37.55 8.16 9.60
CA THR A 155 -36.56 7.08 9.63
C THR A 155 -36.99 5.93 8.73
N GLN A 156 -38.22 5.45 8.87
CA GLN A 156 -38.73 4.35 8.04
C GLN A 156 -38.80 4.73 6.55
N GLN A 157 -39.21 5.96 6.23
CA GLN A 157 -39.17 6.47 4.85
C GLN A 157 -37.73 6.58 4.33
N ALA A 158 -36.78 7.02 5.16
CA ALA A 158 -35.37 7.08 4.80
C ALA A 158 -34.80 5.68 4.52
N LEU A 159 -35.12 4.67 5.33
CA LEU A 159 -34.72 3.28 5.10
C LEU A 159 -35.25 2.74 3.76
N LEU A 160 -36.53 2.96 3.47
CA LEU A 160 -37.12 2.58 2.18
C LEU A 160 -36.46 3.31 0.99
N LYS A 161 -36.07 4.58 1.18
CA LYS A 161 -35.31 5.34 0.17
C LYS A 161 -33.90 4.78 0.01
N LEU A 162 -33.18 4.47 1.09
CA LEU A 162 -31.83 3.91 1.07
C LEU A 162 -31.76 2.52 0.43
N GLU A 163 -32.82 1.74 0.54
CA GLU A 163 -32.92 0.44 -0.15
C GLU A 163 -32.95 0.61 -1.68
N ARG A 164 -33.65 1.63 -2.16
CA ARG A 164 -33.82 1.92 -3.59
C ARG A 164 -32.68 2.74 -4.16
N PHE A 165 -32.19 3.72 -3.41
CA PHE A 165 -31.20 4.69 -3.84
C PHE A 165 -29.90 4.49 -3.10
N PRO A 166 -28.78 4.33 -3.82
CA PRO A 166 -27.48 4.22 -3.20
C PRO A 166 -27.16 5.53 -2.48
N ALA A 167 -26.78 5.44 -1.21
CA ALA A 167 -26.25 6.56 -0.43
C ALA A 167 -24.89 6.16 0.15
N LEU A 168 -23.95 7.10 0.11
CA LEU A 168 -22.63 6.91 0.69
C LEU A 168 -22.71 7.24 2.18
N MET A 169 -22.36 6.27 3.02
CA MET A 169 -22.27 6.46 4.46
C MET A 169 -20.86 6.90 4.83
N CYS A 170 -20.74 7.74 5.86
CA CYS A 170 -19.46 8.27 6.34
C CYS A 170 -19.49 8.38 7.86
N ASP A 171 -19.01 7.36 8.55
CA ASP A 171 -18.96 7.33 10.02
C ASP A 171 -17.89 8.30 10.56
N GLY A 172 -16.77 8.43 9.86
CA GLY A 172 -15.68 9.36 10.19
C GLY A 172 -15.85 10.78 9.65
N ALA A 173 -14.71 11.50 9.57
CA ALA A 173 -14.60 12.79 8.89
C ALA A 173 -14.55 12.65 7.36
N VAL A 174 -14.05 11.52 6.87
CA VAL A 174 -13.95 11.17 5.45
C VAL A 174 -14.42 9.71 5.30
N PRO A 175 -15.17 9.37 4.25
CA PRO A 175 -15.60 7.99 4.06
C PRO A 175 -14.42 7.09 3.71
N THR A 176 -14.39 5.94 4.35
CA THR A 176 -13.40 4.88 4.22
C THR A 176 -13.53 4.13 2.89
N LEU A 177 -12.48 3.41 2.49
CA LEU A 177 -12.50 2.57 1.28
C LEU A 177 -13.63 1.54 1.32
N GLU A 178 -13.95 1.00 2.50
CA GLU A 178 -15.02 0.01 2.69
C GLU A 178 -16.41 0.63 2.49
N GLU A 179 -16.64 1.83 3.01
CA GLU A 179 -17.90 2.57 2.79
C GLU A 179 -18.11 2.90 1.31
N TRP A 180 -17.06 3.33 0.60
CA TRP A 180 -17.12 3.54 -0.84
C TRP A 180 -17.33 2.23 -1.62
N SER A 181 -16.74 1.13 -1.17
CA SER A 181 -16.91 -0.20 -1.77
C SER A 181 -18.37 -0.65 -1.63
N TYR A 182 -18.95 -0.51 -0.43
CA TYR A 182 -20.36 -0.79 -0.17
C TYR A 182 -21.27 0.08 -1.03
N TYR A 183 -20.99 1.38 -1.12
CA TYR A 183 -21.74 2.33 -1.94
C TYR A 183 -21.78 1.92 -3.43
N LEU A 184 -20.63 1.51 -3.98
CA LEU A 184 -20.52 0.99 -5.34
C LEU A 184 -20.95 -0.48 -5.48
N ARG A 185 -21.34 -1.17 -4.39
CA ARG A 185 -21.67 -2.60 -4.36
C ARG A 185 -20.55 -3.47 -4.96
N ILE A 186 -19.31 -3.14 -4.60
CA ILE A 186 -18.09 -3.87 -4.91
C ILE A 186 -17.62 -4.52 -3.60
N GLN A 187 -17.39 -5.84 -3.60
CA GLN A 187 -16.85 -6.50 -2.42
C GLN A 187 -15.36 -6.19 -2.26
N ALA A 188 -14.88 -6.07 -1.03
CA ALA A 188 -13.48 -5.72 -0.76
C ALA A 188 -12.44 -6.71 -1.34
N LYS A 189 -12.85 -7.94 -1.69
CA LYS A 189 -11.98 -8.96 -2.29
C LYS A 189 -11.99 -8.95 -3.83
N GLU A 190 -12.85 -8.15 -4.46
CA GLU A 190 -12.94 -8.10 -5.92
C GLU A 190 -11.71 -7.38 -6.52
N ARG A 191 -11.24 -7.84 -7.68
CA ARG A 191 -10.17 -7.18 -8.48
C ARG A 191 -10.52 -5.73 -8.89
N MET A 192 -11.73 -5.27 -8.60
CA MET A 192 -12.30 -3.97 -8.93
C MET A 192 -12.10 -2.91 -7.84
N LEU A 193 -11.33 -3.17 -6.78
CA LEU A 193 -11.01 -2.16 -5.76
C LEU A 193 -10.43 -0.86 -6.34
N TRP A 194 -9.75 -0.93 -7.49
CA TRP A 194 -9.25 0.26 -8.18
C TRP A 194 -10.38 1.20 -8.60
N LEU A 195 -11.59 0.71 -8.93
CA LEU A 195 -12.76 1.54 -9.25
C LEU A 195 -13.22 2.35 -8.05
N VAL A 196 -13.16 1.73 -6.87
CA VAL A 196 -13.52 2.39 -5.61
C VAL A 196 -12.54 3.52 -5.32
N ARG A 197 -11.23 3.25 -5.36
CA ARG A 197 -10.18 4.28 -5.21
C ARG A 197 -10.32 5.38 -6.26
N ALA A 198 -10.60 4.99 -7.50
CA ALA A 198 -10.83 5.93 -8.59
C ALA A 198 -12.02 6.85 -8.33
N MET A 199 -13.13 6.35 -7.77
CA MET A 199 -14.27 7.16 -7.38
C MET A 199 -13.94 8.09 -6.22
N MET A 200 -13.23 7.58 -5.21
CA MET A 200 -12.76 8.37 -4.06
C MET A 200 -11.86 9.54 -4.48
N GLU A 201 -10.95 9.31 -5.42
CA GLU A 201 -10.04 10.32 -5.95
C GLU A 201 -10.71 11.29 -6.96
N THR A 202 -11.93 10.99 -7.43
CA THR A 202 -12.58 11.85 -8.41
C THR A 202 -13.11 13.10 -7.75
N GLU A 203 -12.56 14.24 -8.12
CA GLU A 203 -13.07 15.53 -7.70
C GLU A 203 -14.51 15.75 -8.19
N LEU A 204 -15.31 16.40 -7.35
CA LEU A 204 -16.68 16.74 -7.70
C LEU A 204 -16.69 17.78 -8.83
N PRO A 205 -17.59 17.65 -9.81
CA PRO A 205 -17.67 18.63 -10.88
C PRO A 205 -18.17 19.95 -10.31
N LYS A 206 -17.54 21.09 -10.65
CA LYS A 206 -18.06 22.41 -10.23
C LYS A 206 -19.49 22.58 -10.79
N PRO A 207 -20.47 23.07 -9.99
CA PRO A 207 -20.36 23.69 -8.67
C PRO A 207 -20.79 22.76 -7.50
N TRP A 208 -20.62 21.45 -7.64
CA TRP A 208 -20.98 20.49 -6.60
C TRP A 208 -20.00 20.54 -5.42
N THR A 209 -20.54 20.46 -4.22
CA THR A 209 -19.82 20.30 -2.95
C THR A 209 -20.41 19.12 -2.19
N CYS A 210 -19.65 18.54 -1.26
CA CYS A 210 -20.14 17.49 -0.36
C CYS A 210 -20.10 17.94 1.09
N TYR A 211 -21.04 17.40 1.88
CA TYR A 211 -21.09 17.58 3.32
C TYR A 211 -21.70 16.35 3.99
N LYS A 212 -21.39 16.14 5.27
CA LYS A 212 -21.99 15.07 6.08
C LYS A 212 -23.38 15.51 6.54
N GLY A 213 -24.41 14.86 6.00
CA GLY A 213 -25.80 15.07 6.35
C GLY A 213 -26.23 14.32 7.61
N ILE A 214 -27.55 14.29 7.84
CA ILE A 214 -28.17 13.54 8.93
C ILE A 214 -28.03 12.04 8.67
N GLY A 215 -27.83 11.25 9.73
CA GLY A 215 -27.68 9.81 9.58
C GLY A 215 -26.34 9.37 8.98
N SER A 216 -25.29 10.20 9.06
CA SER A 216 -23.97 9.95 8.47
C SER A 216 -24.00 9.76 6.95
N ILE A 217 -25.07 10.18 6.28
CA ILE A 217 -25.18 10.15 4.83
C ILE A 217 -24.37 11.31 4.25
N VAL A 218 -23.53 11.04 3.26
CA VAL A 218 -22.87 12.09 2.46
C VAL A 218 -23.89 12.69 1.51
N CYS A 219 -24.12 13.98 1.66
CA CYS A 219 -24.98 14.77 0.79
C CYS A 219 -24.12 15.57 -0.18
N TYR A 220 -24.60 15.72 -1.40
CA TYR A 220 -24.00 16.54 -2.44
C TYR A 220 -24.91 17.73 -2.70
N LEU A 221 -24.37 18.94 -2.52
CA LEU A 221 -25.05 20.20 -2.75
C LEU A 221 -24.52 20.84 -4.02
N ARG A 222 -25.43 21.17 -4.93
CA ARG A 222 -25.11 21.97 -6.10
C ARG A 222 -25.19 23.45 -5.71
N SER A 223 -24.05 24.15 -5.66
CA SER A 223 -23.96 25.48 -5.02
C SER A 223 -24.73 26.59 -5.74
N ASP A 224 -24.98 26.43 -7.04
CA ASP A 224 -25.70 27.41 -7.88
C ASP A 224 -27.23 27.28 -7.75
N THR A 225 -27.76 26.06 -7.69
CA THR A 225 -29.21 25.80 -7.65
C THR A 225 -29.74 25.52 -6.24
N GLY A 226 -28.87 25.24 -5.27
CA GLY A 226 -29.26 24.76 -3.95
C GLY A 226 -29.78 23.31 -3.95
N GLN A 227 -29.66 22.59 -5.08
CA GLN A 227 -30.14 21.21 -5.18
C GLN A 227 -29.30 20.27 -4.31
N VAL A 228 -29.96 19.51 -3.44
CA VAL A 228 -29.33 18.48 -2.60
C VAL A 228 -29.68 17.09 -3.10
N THR A 229 -28.69 16.20 -3.18
CA THR A 229 -28.87 14.78 -3.51
C THR A 229 -27.96 13.91 -2.65
N TRP A 230 -28.35 12.66 -2.39
CA TRP A 230 -27.49 11.67 -1.72
C TRP A 230 -26.66 10.86 -2.72
N LYS A 231 -26.97 11.00 -4.01
CA LYS A 231 -26.29 10.29 -5.09
C LYS A 231 -25.12 11.11 -5.59
N HIS A 232 -23.92 10.57 -5.48
CA HIS A 232 -22.70 11.18 -6.02
C HIS A 232 -22.90 11.50 -7.51
N PRO A 233 -22.51 12.69 -8.01
CA PRO A 233 -22.72 13.09 -9.40
C PRO A 233 -22.18 12.08 -10.44
N PHE A 234 -21.05 11.44 -10.12
CA PHE A 234 -20.45 10.40 -10.97
C PHE A 234 -20.89 8.96 -10.65
N TYR A 235 -21.87 8.74 -9.77
CA TYR A 235 -22.27 7.39 -9.35
C TYR A 235 -22.65 6.49 -10.52
N ASP A 236 -23.50 6.98 -11.44
CA ASP A 236 -23.97 6.15 -12.56
C ASP A 236 -22.84 5.76 -13.51
N TYR A 237 -21.87 6.66 -13.71
CA TYR A 237 -20.67 6.37 -14.50
C TYR A 237 -19.87 5.23 -13.86
N PHE A 238 -19.56 5.30 -12.57
CA PHE A 238 -18.81 4.24 -11.89
C PHE A 238 -19.60 2.93 -11.77
N ARG A 239 -20.93 3.01 -11.63
CA ARG A 239 -21.80 1.83 -11.66
C ARG A 239 -21.74 1.13 -13.02
N GLN A 240 -21.89 1.88 -14.10
CA GLN A 240 -21.79 1.33 -15.47
C GLN A 240 -20.39 0.76 -15.71
N LEU A 241 -19.36 1.45 -15.23
CA LEU A 241 -17.97 1.01 -15.36
C LEU A 241 -17.70 -0.28 -14.58
N ARG A 242 -18.24 -0.41 -13.36
CA ARG A 242 -18.23 -1.67 -12.60
C ARG A 242 -18.92 -2.78 -13.38
N ASP A 243 -20.09 -2.52 -13.94
CA ASP A 243 -20.86 -3.53 -14.67
C ASP A 243 -20.15 -3.97 -15.96
N PHE A 244 -19.45 -3.04 -16.63
CA PHE A 244 -18.53 -3.36 -17.72
C PHE A 244 -17.36 -4.22 -17.26
N CYS A 245 -16.65 -3.83 -16.20
CA CYS A 245 -15.51 -4.59 -15.68
C CYS A 245 -15.88 -6.01 -15.20
N ARG A 246 -17.16 -6.28 -14.89
CA ARG A 246 -17.65 -7.63 -14.58
C ARG A 246 -17.78 -8.53 -15.81
N GLN A 247 -17.93 -7.94 -16.99
CA GLN A 247 -18.18 -8.66 -18.25
C GLN A 247 -16.96 -8.63 -19.17
N ALA A 248 -16.12 -7.61 -19.06
CA ALA A 248 -14.97 -7.35 -19.90
C ALA A 248 -13.80 -8.32 -19.62
N SER A 249 -12.95 -8.49 -20.63
CA SER A 249 -11.68 -9.23 -20.48
C SER A 249 -10.69 -8.46 -19.60
N GLN A 250 -9.64 -9.15 -19.15
CA GLN A 250 -8.60 -8.52 -18.32
C GLN A 250 -7.91 -7.37 -19.08
N GLU A 251 -7.68 -7.54 -20.38
CA GLU A 251 -7.05 -6.58 -21.28
C GLU A 251 -7.94 -5.35 -21.50
N GLU A 252 -9.25 -5.55 -21.68
CA GLU A 252 -10.21 -4.44 -21.75
C GLU A 252 -10.27 -3.65 -20.44
N VAL A 253 -10.20 -4.34 -19.29
CA VAL A 253 -10.12 -3.66 -17.99
C VAL A 253 -8.81 -2.87 -17.87
N MET A 254 -7.67 -3.43 -18.32
CA MET A 254 -6.39 -2.72 -18.35
C MET A 254 -6.45 -1.49 -19.26
N GLN A 255 -7.03 -1.61 -20.45
CA GLN A 255 -7.23 -0.52 -21.41
C GLN A 255 -8.00 0.63 -20.77
N VAL A 256 -9.15 0.34 -20.15
CA VAL A 256 -9.96 1.32 -19.42
C VAL A 256 -9.15 1.99 -18.30
N ARG A 257 -8.39 1.21 -17.52
CA ARG A 257 -7.56 1.76 -16.44
C ARG A 257 -6.48 2.70 -16.98
N CYS A 258 -5.83 2.35 -18.10
CA CYS A 258 -4.84 3.20 -18.77
C CYS A 258 -5.47 4.47 -19.34
N ASN A 259 -6.62 4.36 -20.01
CA ASN A 259 -7.39 5.50 -20.51
C ASN A 259 -7.76 6.45 -19.36
N ARG A 260 -8.19 5.89 -18.22
CA ARG A 260 -8.52 6.68 -17.04
C ARG A 260 -7.30 7.37 -16.43
N LEU A 261 -6.17 6.68 -16.34
CA LEU A 261 -4.90 7.27 -15.87
C LEU A 261 -4.54 8.51 -16.68
N LEU A 262 -4.65 8.42 -18.02
CA LEU A 262 -4.39 9.53 -18.92
C LEU A 262 -5.45 10.61 -18.85
N TRP A 263 -6.72 10.24 -18.71
CA TRP A 263 -7.81 11.19 -18.52
C TRP A 263 -7.61 12.02 -17.25
N SER A 264 -7.27 11.38 -16.13
CA SER A 264 -6.97 12.07 -14.87
C SER A 264 -5.78 13.01 -15.02
N TYR A 265 -4.70 12.56 -15.67
CA TYR A 265 -3.54 13.40 -15.97
C TYR A 265 -3.93 14.65 -16.80
N GLU A 266 -4.69 14.47 -17.88
CA GLU A 266 -5.13 15.57 -18.74
C GLU A 266 -6.11 16.51 -18.03
N ALA A 267 -6.97 15.98 -17.15
CA ALA A 267 -7.90 16.78 -16.36
C ALA A 267 -7.16 17.72 -15.40
N THR A 268 -6.19 17.19 -14.65
CA THR A 268 -5.38 17.95 -13.69
C THR A 268 -4.44 18.94 -14.38
N ARG A 269 -3.89 18.58 -15.56
CA ARG A 269 -3.02 19.47 -16.35
C ARG A 269 -3.70 20.77 -16.76
N VAL A 270 -5.00 20.72 -17.07
CA VAL A 270 -5.78 21.91 -17.44
C VAL A 270 -6.03 22.84 -16.23
N GLU A 271 -6.02 22.30 -15.01
CA GLU A 271 -6.37 23.06 -13.80
C GLU A 271 -5.15 23.66 -13.09
N ALA A 272 -3.98 23.05 -13.24
CA ALA A 272 -2.74 23.44 -12.57
C ALA A 272 -1.61 23.73 -13.58
N GLU A 273 -1.63 24.89 -14.25
CA GLU A 273 -0.67 25.22 -15.32
C GLU A 273 0.81 25.22 -14.89
N HIS A 274 1.14 25.47 -13.61
CA HIS A 274 2.53 25.73 -13.18
C HIS A 274 3.16 24.68 -12.26
N ASP A 275 2.38 23.82 -11.60
CA ASP A 275 2.87 22.84 -10.60
C ASP A 275 2.54 21.38 -10.94
N HIS A 276 2.12 21.11 -12.18
CA HIS A 276 1.72 19.76 -12.58
C HIS A 276 2.92 18.81 -12.75
N GLU A 277 2.91 17.69 -12.04
CA GLU A 277 3.93 16.64 -12.24
C GLU A 277 3.92 16.13 -13.69
N PRO A 278 5.08 15.90 -14.32
CA PRO A 278 5.09 15.36 -15.68
C PRO A 278 4.43 13.98 -15.73
N LEU A 279 3.85 13.60 -16.88
CA LEU A 279 3.20 12.29 -17.05
C LEU A 279 4.14 11.13 -16.69
N ILE A 280 5.44 11.33 -16.90
CA ILE A 280 6.48 10.38 -16.58
C ILE A 280 7.04 10.70 -15.20
N SER A 281 6.18 10.86 -14.19
CA SER A 281 6.59 10.95 -12.79
C SER A 281 6.60 9.56 -12.14
N PRO A 282 7.31 9.37 -11.02
CA PRO A 282 7.30 8.10 -10.29
C PRO A 282 5.88 7.63 -9.94
N SER A 283 4.98 8.55 -9.59
CA SER A 283 3.58 8.25 -9.24
C SER A 283 2.82 7.64 -10.41
N TYR A 284 2.88 8.25 -11.60
CA TYR A 284 2.21 7.74 -12.80
C TYR A 284 2.81 6.43 -13.31
N VAL A 285 4.14 6.26 -13.21
CA VAL A 285 4.80 5.00 -13.57
C VAL A 285 4.40 3.87 -12.62
N ALA A 286 4.34 4.12 -11.31
CA ALA A 286 3.85 3.16 -10.33
C ALA A 286 2.38 2.78 -10.59
N ARG A 287 1.52 3.77 -10.87
CA ARG A 287 0.12 3.53 -11.25
C ARG A 287 0.02 2.70 -12.53
N MET A 288 0.84 2.97 -13.54
CA MET A 288 0.85 2.15 -14.76
C MET A 288 1.26 0.71 -14.46
N ALA A 289 2.34 0.49 -13.72
CA ALA A 289 2.77 -0.85 -13.35
C ALA A 289 1.68 -1.61 -12.56
N ASP A 290 0.98 -0.95 -11.63
CA ASP A 290 -0.16 -1.51 -10.90
C ASP A 290 -1.34 -1.88 -11.82
N ILE A 291 -1.52 -1.18 -12.95
CA ILE A 291 -2.52 -1.56 -13.96
C ILE A 291 -2.22 -2.94 -14.55
N PHE A 292 -0.94 -3.19 -14.84
CA PHE A 292 -0.45 -4.46 -15.38
C PHE A 292 -0.14 -5.52 -14.30
N GLY A 293 -0.38 -5.22 -13.02
CA GLY A 293 -0.18 -6.16 -11.92
C GLY A 293 1.28 -6.33 -11.48
N PHE A 294 2.15 -5.36 -11.79
CA PHE A 294 3.54 -5.35 -11.37
C PHE A 294 3.76 -4.40 -10.20
N ASP A 295 4.57 -4.82 -9.23
CA ASP A 295 5.00 -3.98 -8.10
C ASP A 295 6.37 -3.39 -8.38
N VAL A 296 6.43 -2.09 -8.69
CA VAL A 296 7.67 -1.37 -8.99
C VAL A 296 8.68 -1.38 -7.84
N LYS A 297 8.26 -1.65 -6.59
CA LYS A 297 9.20 -1.74 -5.46
C LYS A 297 10.04 -3.00 -5.52
N SER A 298 9.45 -4.12 -5.91
CA SER A 298 10.13 -5.41 -6.04
C SER A 298 10.64 -5.66 -7.46
N GLN A 299 10.01 -5.07 -8.48
CA GLN A 299 10.28 -5.31 -9.89
C GLN A 299 10.71 -4.03 -10.60
N GLY A 300 11.78 -3.37 -10.11
CA GLY A 300 12.29 -2.12 -10.69
C GLY A 300 12.64 -2.20 -12.19
N CYS A 301 12.88 -3.41 -12.73
CA CYS A 301 13.17 -3.63 -14.14
C CYS A 301 12.07 -3.12 -15.09
N VAL A 302 10.79 -3.11 -14.67
CA VAL A 302 9.66 -2.69 -15.53
C VAL A 302 9.60 -1.18 -15.75
N VAL A 303 10.25 -0.38 -14.89
CA VAL A 303 10.13 1.08 -14.88
C VAL A 303 10.48 1.71 -16.22
N ARG A 304 11.57 1.25 -16.87
CA ARG A 304 12.02 1.81 -18.16
C ARG A 304 10.96 1.66 -19.24
N ASN A 305 10.37 0.47 -19.33
CA ASN A 305 9.39 0.16 -20.36
C ASN A 305 8.02 0.77 -20.05
N CYS A 306 7.61 0.85 -18.78
CA CYS A 306 6.46 1.66 -18.38
C CYS A 306 6.61 3.13 -18.81
N LYS A 307 7.79 3.75 -18.62
CA LYS A 307 8.03 5.14 -19.07
C LYS A 307 7.89 5.31 -20.58
N ALA A 308 8.40 4.36 -21.35
CA ALA A 308 8.29 4.38 -22.80
C ALA A 308 6.83 4.23 -23.26
N GLN A 309 6.11 3.28 -22.67
CA GLN A 309 4.72 2.98 -23.05
C GLN A 309 3.74 4.06 -22.59
N LEU A 310 3.97 4.73 -21.45
CA LEU A 310 3.18 5.92 -21.07
C LEU A 310 3.20 6.99 -22.17
N LYS A 311 4.34 7.22 -22.83
CA LYS A 311 4.43 8.18 -23.96
C LYS A 311 3.61 7.72 -25.15
N VAL A 312 3.68 6.42 -25.48
CA VAL A 312 2.93 5.82 -26.61
C VAL A 312 1.43 5.92 -26.34
N PHE A 313 0.99 5.52 -25.15
CA PHE A 313 -0.41 5.57 -24.74
C PHE A 313 -0.93 7.01 -24.70
N ALA A 314 -0.16 7.96 -24.18
CA ALA A 314 -0.55 9.37 -24.21
C ALA A 314 -0.72 9.91 -25.62
N LYS A 315 0.17 9.54 -26.56
CA LYS A 315 0.04 9.93 -27.97
C LYS A 315 -1.21 9.31 -28.60
N ALA A 316 -1.46 8.02 -28.37
CA ALA A 316 -2.65 7.33 -28.85
C ALA A 316 -3.94 7.96 -28.30
N TYR A 317 -3.99 8.18 -26.99
CA TYR A 317 -5.12 8.78 -26.28
C TYR A 317 -5.40 10.21 -26.75
N ARG A 318 -4.38 11.07 -26.93
CA ARG A 318 -4.61 12.43 -27.47
C ARG A 318 -5.15 12.42 -28.90
N SER A 319 -4.80 11.40 -29.68
CA SER A 319 -5.21 11.31 -31.09
C SER A 319 -6.62 10.72 -31.25
N LYS A 320 -6.96 9.70 -30.46
CA LYS A 320 -8.20 8.92 -30.63
C LYS A 320 -9.16 9.00 -29.42
N GLN A 321 -8.75 9.62 -28.31
CA GLN A 321 -9.40 9.55 -26.99
C GLN A 321 -9.55 8.12 -26.44
N ASP A 322 -8.78 7.18 -26.98
CA ASP A 322 -8.79 5.78 -26.60
C ASP A 322 -7.44 5.13 -26.97
N ILE A 323 -6.99 4.19 -26.15
CA ILE A 323 -5.81 3.36 -26.41
C ILE A 323 -6.29 2.05 -27.04
N ASP A 324 -5.66 1.61 -28.11
CA ASP A 324 -6.01 0.33 -28.74
C ASP A 324 -5.68 -0.86 -27.83
N VAL A 325 -6.58 -1.85 -27.75
CA VAL A 325 -6.38 -3.07 -26.93
C VAL A 325 -5.12 -3.84 -27.37
N GLY A 326 -4.76 -3.82 -28.65
CA GLY A 326 -3.53 -4.44 -29.14
C GLY A 326 -2.27 -3.82 -28.53
N LEU A 327 -2.26 -2.50 -28.31
CA LEU A 327 -1.14 -1.82 -27.62
C LEU A 327 -1.05 -2.21 -26.14
N ILE A 328 -2.19 -2.51 -25.50
CA ILE A 328 -2.23 -3.00 -24.13
C ILE A 328 -1.61 -4.40 -24.06
N TYR A 329 -2.00 -5.29 -24.98
CA TYR A 329 -1.45 -6.65 -25.09
C TYR A 329 0.07 -6.64 -25.33
N GLU A 330 0.54 -5.87 -26.32
CA GLU A 330 1.97 -5.74 -26.62
C GLU A 330 2.77 -5.22 -25.41
N CYS A 331 2.19 -4.27 -24.66
CA CYS A 331 2.79 -3.75 -23.45
C CYS A 331 2.87 -4.82 -22.35
N ASP A 332 1.78 -5.54 -22.09
CA ASP A 332 1.75 -6.61 -21.07
C ASP A 332 2.79 -7.71 -21.38
N GLU A 333 2.82 -8.22 -22.62
CA GLU A 333 3.82 -9.22 -23.03
C GLU A 333 5.26 -8.72 -22.92
N MET A 334 5.50 -7.44 -23.19
CA MET A 334 6.82 -6.84 -23.03
C MET A 334 7.23 -6.78 -21.56
N LEU A 335 6.34 -6.32 -20.67
CA LEU A 335 6.63 -6.22 -19.24
C LEU A 335 6.82 -7.61 -18.59
N GLN A 336 6.01 -8.59 -18.97
CA GLN A 336 6.18 -9.98 -18.51
C GLN A 336 7.54 -10.56 -18.92
N ARG A 337 7.98 -10.31 -20.16
CA ARG A 337 9.31 -10.75 -20.64
C ARG A 337 10.46 -10.09 -19.86
N ASP A 338 10.33 -8.82 -19.50
CA ASP A 338 11.35 -8.14 -18.71
C ASP A 338 11.46 -8.71 -17.29
N VAL A 339 10.32 -8.98 -16.66
CA VAL A 339 10.29 -9.62 -15.33
C VAL A 339 10.88 -11.03 -15.40
N ALA A 340 10.51 -11.83 -16.40
CA ALA A 340 11.07 -13.18 -16.58
C ALA A 340 12.60 -13.14 -16.76
N LYS A 341 13.12 -12.27 -17.64
CA LYS A 341 14.57 -12.09 -17.84
C LYS A 341 15.27 -11.61 -16.57
N TYR A 342 14.65 -10.68 -15.83
CA TYR A 342 15.20 -10.21 -14.57
C TYR A 342 15.26 -11.33 -13.54
N SER A 343 14.21 -12.14 -13.41
CA SER A 343 14.20 -13.31 -12.53
C SER A 343 15.27 -14.34 -12.91
N GLU A 344 15.46 -14.63 -14.20
CA GLU A 344 16.54 -15.51 -14.69
C GLU A 344 17.93 -14.96 -14.35
N MET A 345 18.14 -13.65 -14.56
CA MET A 345 19.40 -12.98 -14.24
C MET A 345 19.69 -13.01 -12.74
N VAL A 346 18.69 -12.74 -11.91
CA VAL A 346 18.81 -12.82 -10.44
C VAL A 346 19.12 -14.24 -10.00
N ALA A 347 18.46 -15.26 -10.55
CA ALA A 347 18.73 -16.67 -10.26
C ALA A 347 20.15 -17.10 -10.69
N HIS A 348 20.63 -16.58 -11.82
CA HIS A 348 22.00 -16.80 -12.27
C HIS A 348 23.02 -16.12 -11.34
N TRP A 349 22.76 -14.89 -10.88
CA TRP A 349 23.66 -14.15 -9.99
C TRP A 349 23.61 -14.61 -8.53
N SER A 350 22.47 -15.12 -8.05
CA SER A 350 22.34 -15.67 -6.70
C SER A 350 23.05 -17.01 -6.53
N GLY A 351 23.53 -17.61 -7.63
CA GLY A 351 24.26 -18.88 -7.62
C GLY A 351 23.37 -20.09 -7.34
N GLU A 352 22.05 -19.99 -7.59
CA GLU A 352 21.15 -21.14 -7.60
C GLU A 352 21.36 -22.01 -8.85
N VAL A 353 21.82 -21.43 -9.96
CA VAL A 353 22.30 -22.17 -11.14
C VAL A 353 23.78 -22.54 -10.97
N LYS A 354 24.09 -23.47 -10.06
CA LYS A 354 25.42 -24.05 -9.86
C LYS A 354 25.74 -25.13 -10.91
N GLU A 355 25.80 -24.75 -12.19
CA GLU A 355 26.45 -25.57 -13.21
C GLU A 355 27.67 -24.85 -13.82
N GLU A 356 28.44 -24.15 -12.99
CA GLU A 356 29.81 -23.79 -13.34
C GLU A 356 30.80 -24.71 -12.64
N VAL A 357 31.62 -25.38 -13.45
CA VAL A 357 32.79 -26.20 -13.11
C VAL A 357 33.48 -25.69 -11.84
N ARG A 358 33.22 -26.35 -10.70
CA ARG A 358 33.91 -26.06 -9.43
C ARG A 358 35.39 -26.35 -9.64
N PHE A 359 36.22 -25.31 -9.59
CA PHE A 359 37.67 -25.45 -9.42
C PHE A 359 37.93 -26.20 -8.12
N ASP A 360 38.32 -27.47 -8.23
CA ASP A 360 38.56 -28.34 -7.08
C ASP A 360 40.05 -28.33 -6.72
N LEU A 361 40.47 -27.24 -6.09
CA LEU A 361 41.86 -26.99 -5.69
C LEU A 361 42.43 -28.13 -4.85
N ASN A 362 41.60 -28.79 -4.04
CA ASN A 362 42.02 -29.90 -3.20
C ASN A 362 42.42 -31.12 -4.03
N LYS A 363 41.63 -31.47 -5.04
CA LYS A 363 41.98 -32.55 -5.98
C LYS A 363 43.22 -32.21 -6.81
N LEU A 364 43.37 -30.95 -7.22
CA LEU A 364 44.56 -30.50 -7.95
C LEU A 364 45.82 -30.60 -7.08
N ALA A 365 45.77 -30.09 -5.85
CA ALA A 365 46.87 -30.17 -4.88
C ALA A 365 47.15 -31.60 -4.40
N ALA A 366 46.16 -32.49 -4.46
CA ALA A 366 46.34 -33.92 -4.21
C ALA A 366 47.09 -34.64 -5.34
N GLY A 367 47.14 -34.06 -6.54
CA GLY A 367 47.65 -34.70 -7.75
C GLY A 367 46.66 -35.67 -8.38
N GLU A 368 45.36 -35.54 -8.06
CA GLU A 368 44.27 -36.39 -8.58
C GLU A 368 43.72 -35.87 -9.91
N MET A 369 43.99 -34.61 -10.24
CA MET A 369 43.61 -34.00 -11.51
C MET A 369 44.63 -34.32 -12.59
N HIS A 370 44.13 -34.58 -13.80
CA HIS A 370 44.94 -34.95 -14.95
C HIS A 370 44.84 -33.86 -16.03
N CYS A 371 45.94 -33.65 -16.73
CA CYS A 371 46.03 -32.73 -17.85
C CYS A 371 45.02 -33.14 -18.92
N VAL A 372 44.14 -32.23 -19.32
CA VAL A 372 43.08 -32.49 -20.31
C VAL A 372 43.68 -33.05 -21.61
N ASN A 373 44.84 -32.53 -22.03
CA ASN A 373 45.52 -32.89 -23.27
C ASN A 373 46.28 -34.23 -23.22
N CYS A 374 47.28 -34.38 -22.35
CA CYS A 374 48.18 -35.54 -22.33
C CYS A 374 47.91 -36.56 -21.21
N LYS A 375 46.89 -36.33 -20.38
CA LYS A 375 46.49 -37.19 -19.25
C LYS A 375 47.55 -37.39 -18.15
N THR A 376 48.70 -36.72 -18.18
CA THR A 376 49.64 -36.69 -17.05
C THR A 376 49.06 -35.88 -15.88
N THR A 377 49.59 -36.01 -14.66
CA THR A 377 49.16 -35.17 -13.52
C THR A 377 49.18 -33.69 -13.89
N ALA A 378 48.06 -32.99 -13.63
CA ALA A 378 47.96 -31.56 -13.84
C ALA A 378 48.69 -30.82 -12.71
N LEU A 379 49.47 -29.81 -13.10
CA LEU A 379 50.22 -28.96 -12.19
C LEU A 379 49.84 -27.48 -12.34
N SER A 380 48.95 -27.17 -13.28
CA SER A 380 48.47 -25.82 -13.53
C SER A 380 46.98 -25.83 -13.81
N PHE A 381 46.31 -24.75 -13.41
CA PHE A 381 44.93 -24.46 -13.75
C PHE A 381 44.85 -23.08 -14.39
N CYS A 382 44.23 -22.99 -15.57
CA CYS A 382 43.99 -21.71 -16.23
C CYS A 382 42.62 -21.18 -15.78
N LEU A 383 42.60 -20.00 -15.16
CA LEU A 383 41.39 -19.39 -14.62
C LEU A 383 40.39 -19.03 -15.75
N GLU A 384 40.91 -18.65 -16.90
CA GLU A 384 40.16 -18.17 -18.05
C GLU A 384 39.64 -19.33 -18.91
N CYS A 385 40.47 -20.35 -19.16
CA CYS A 385 40.05 -21.54 -19.92
C CYS A 385 39.25 -22.53 -19.06
N LYS A 386 39.32 -22.43 -17.72
CA LYS A 386 38.79 -23.40 -16.74
C LYS A 386 39.34 -24.83 -16.95
N ASP A 387 40.57 -24.95 -17.47
CA ASP A 387 41.23 -26.22 -17.81
C ASP A 387 42.37 -26.59 -16.85
N TYR A 388 42.49 -27.89 -16.55
CA TYR A 388 43.62 -28.48 -15.82
C TYR A 388 44.70 -28.96 -16.79
N LEU A 389 45.92 -28.47 -16.66
CA LEU A 389 47.01 -28.74 -17.59
C LEU A 389 48.32 -29.10 -16.85
N CYS A 390 49.17 -29.91 -17.47
CA CYS A 390 50.56 -30.04 -17.03
C CYS A 390 51.38 -28.84 -17.54
N LEU A 391 52.53 -28.55 -16.91
CA LEU A 391 53.33 -27.36 -17.24
C LEU A 391 53.75 -27.32 -18.71
N LYS A 392 54.05 -28.47 -19.33
CA LYS A 392 54.41 -28.57 -20.75
C LYS A 392 53.24 -28.20 -21.67
N CYS A 393 52.09 -28.86 -21.49
CA CYS A 393 50.90 -28.57 -22.31
C CYS A 393 50.37 -27.16 -22.06
N TYR A 394 50.52 -26.62 -20.85
CA TYR A 394 50.20 -25.21 -20.59
C TYR A 394 51.06 -24.28 -21.45
N GLY A 395 52.39 -24.43 -21.41
CA GLY A 395 53.30 -23.62 -22.21
C GLY A 395 53.08 -23.76 -23.73
N GLU A 396 52.78 -24.96 -24.22
CA GLU A 396 52.47 -25.18 -25.64
C GLU A 396 51.15 -24.52 -26.06
N LEU A 397 50.08 -24.66 -25.25
CA LEU A 397 48.75 -24.13 -25.57
C LEU A 397 48.61 -22.63 -25.32
N HIS A 398 49.36 -22.09 -24.36
CA HIS A 398 49.31 -20.68 -23.94
C HIS A 398 50.51 -19.87 -24.45
N SER A 399 51.35 -20.40 -25.34
CA SER A 399 52.40 -19.61 -26.00
C SER A 399 51.91 -18.86 -27.25
N LYS A 400 50.67 -19.11 -27.70
CA LYS A 400 50.13 -18.59 -28.96
C LYS A 400 48.75 -17.95 -28.77
N GLY A 401 48.45 -16.94 -29.61
CA GLY A 401 47.13 -16.31 -29.69
C GLY A 401 46.73 -15.51 -28.45
N SER A 402 45.41 -15.37 -28.23
CA SER A 402 44.83 -14.69 -27.05
C SER A 402 45.09 -15.41 -25.73
N ARG A 403 45.44 -16.69 -25.78
CA ARG A 403 45.74 -17.51 -24.59
C ARG A 403 47.07 -17.14 -23.93
N LYS A 404 47.95 -16.39 -24.62
CA LYS A 404 49.23 -15.93 -24.06
C LYS A 404 49.07 -15.01 -22.84
N ASP A 405 47.91 -14.36 -22.74
CA ASP A 405 47.64 -13.38 -21.69
C ASP A 405 46.90 -13.99 -20.49
N HIS A 406 46.56 -15.29 -20.57
CA HIS A 406 45.89 -16.00 -19.48
C HIS A 406 46.84 -16.24 -18.31
N ALA A 407 46.32 -16.14 -17.10
CA ALA A 407 47.07 -16.24 -15.86
C ALA A 407 46.96 -17.67 -15.28
N PRO A 408 48.04 -18.47 -15.26
CA PRO A 408 47.98 -19.81 -14.68
C PRO A 408 48.16 -19.79 -13.17
N PHE A 409 47.31 -20.52 -12.46
CA PHE A 409 47.62 -20.96 -11.12
C PHE A 409 48.49 -22.24 -11.19
N CYS A 410 49.79 -22.10 -10.94
CA CYS A 410 50.75 -23.21 -10.99
C CYS A 410 51.07 -23.75 -9.59
N LEU A 411 50.97 -25.06 -9.42
CA LEU A 411 51.51 -25.78 -8.27
C LEU A 411 53.03 -25.94 -8.41
N VAL A 412 53.73 -25.96 -7.28
CA VAL A 412 55.18 -26.20 -7.26
C VAL A 412 55.43 -27.69 -7.54
N PRO A 413 56.15 -28.09 -8.59
CA PRO A 413 56.46 -29.50 -8.82
C PRO A 413 57.42 -30.02 -7.75
N CYS A 414 57.29 -31.29 -7.39
CA CYS A 414 58.24 -31.95 -6.49
C CYS A 414 59.65 -31.98 -7.11
N ALA A 415 60.64 -31.48 -6.37
CA ALA A 415 62.04 -31.40 -6.82
C ALA A 415 62.70 -32.76 -7.10
N LEU A 416 62.12 -33.88 -6.63
CA LEU A 416 62.65 -35.21 -6.86
C LEU A 416 61.94 -35.95 -7.99
N CYS A 417 60.60 -36.04 -7.97
CA CYS A 417 59.88 -36.81 -8.99
C CYS A 417 59.39 -35.96 -10.16
N VAL A 418 59.27 -34.63 -10.01
CA VAL A 418 58.73 -33.68 -11.01
C VAL A 418 57.27 -33.95 -11.45
N VAL A 419 56.70 -35.10 -11.10
CA VAL A 419 55.35 -35.55 -11.47
C VAL A 419 54.28 -35.06 -10.51
N LEU A 420 54.53 -35.11 -9.20
CA LEU A 420 53.54 -34.77 -8.18
C LEU A 420 53.75 -33.35 -7.65
N PRO A 421 52.67 -32.65 -7.25
CA PRO A 421 52.80 -31.36 -6.59
C PRO A 421 53.52 -31.50 -5.24
N ALA A 422 54.39 -30.54 -4.94
CA ALA A 422 55.08 -30.45 -3.67
C ALA A 422 54.08 -30.09 -2.57
N LYS A 423 54.06 -30.82 -1.45
CA LYS A 423 53.21 -30.50 -0.29
C LYS A 423 54.02 -30.00 0.90
N ILE A 424 55.34 -30.18 0.83
CA ILE A 424 56.28 -29.98 1.92
C ILE A 424 57.48 -29.21 1.36
N HIS A 425 57.96 -28.21 2.08
CA HIS A 425 59.17 -27.48 1.79
C HIS A 425 60.19 -27.75 2.91
N CYS A 426 61.30 -28.40 2.56
CA CYS A 426 62.36 -28.70 3.51
C CYS A 426 63.18 -27.43 3.76
N THR A 427 63.13 -26.91 4.99
CA THR A 427 63.86 -25.70 5.39
C THR A 427 65.37 -25.89 5.42
N PHE A 428 65.86 -27.12 5.55
CA PHE A 428 67.30 -27.41 5.57
C PHE A 428 67.94 -27.42 4.18
N THR A 429 67.25 -27.99 3.19
CA THR A 429 67.78 -28.10 1.80
C THR A 429 67.17 -27.11 0.83
N ASP A 430 66.19 -26.31 1.30
CA ASP A 430 65.40 -25.38 0.49
C ASP A 430 64.67 -26.05 -0.69
N LYS A 431 64.36 -27.35 -0.57
CA LYS A 431 63.68 -28.14 -1.62
C LYS A 431 62.21 -28.36 -1.31
N SER A 432 61.37 -28.12 -2.32
CA SER A 432 59.94 -28.41 -2.30
C SER A 432 59.66 -29.82 -2.81
N LEU A 433 58.99 -30.65 -2.00
CA LEU A 433 58.87 -32.09 -2.18
C LEU A 433 57.43 -32.55 -1.99
N CYS A 434 57.01 -33.57 -2.73
CA CYS A 434 55.75 -34.26 -2.45
C CYS A 434 55.91 -35.13 -1.18
N HIS A 435 54.79 -35.48 -0.54
CA HIS A 435 54.80 -36.24 0.70
C HIS A 435 55.58 -37.56 0.59
N LYS A 436 55.39 -38.30 -0.51
CA LYS A 436 56.08 -39.57 -0.77
C LYS A 436 57.59 -39.40 -0.90
N CYS A 437 58.05 -38.44 -1.71
CA CYS A 437 59.47 -38.18 -1.92
C CYS A 437 60.16 -37.66 -0.65
N TYR A 438 59.46 -36.85 0.14
CA TYR A 438 59.97 -36.37 1.43
C TYR A 438 60.18 -37.55 2.41
N ALA A 439 59.13 -38.34 2.64
CA ALA A 439 59.14 -39.42 3.63
C ALA A 439 60.04 -40.60 3.24
N MET A 440 60.08 -40.97 1.96
CA MET A 440 60.77 -42.20 1.54
C MET A 440 62.25 -42.00 1.26
N ASN A 441 62.62 -40.85 0.69
CA ASN A 441 63.95 -40.62 0.12
C ASN A 441 64.66 -39.45 0.79
N HIS A 442 64.00 -38.29 0.90
CA HIS A 442 64.68 -37.06 1.32
C HIS A 442 65.10 -37.06 2.79
N ILE A 443 64.20 -37.42 3.71
CA ILE A 443 64.47 -37.38 5.15
C ILE A 443 65.61 -38.31 5.58
N LYS A 444 65.86 -39.39 4.84
CA LYS A 444 66.94 -40.34 5.12
C LYS A 444 68.32 -39.78 4.76
N MET A 445 68.38 -38.85 3.79
CA MET A 445 69.60 -38.21 3.32
C MET A 445 69.98 -36.96 4.12
N LEU A 446 69.10 -36.50 5.02
CA LEU A 446 69.38 -35.34 5.85
C LEU A 446 70.38 -35.70 6.97
N PRO A 447 71.35 -34.82 7.28
CA PRO A 447 72.15 -34.91 8.51
C PRO A 447 71.25 -34.93 9.75
N LEU A 448 71.77 -35.37 10.90
CA LEU A 448 71.02 -35.40 12.17
C LEU A 448 70.39 -34.02 12.49
N ASP A 449 71.17 -32.95 12.38
CA ASP A 449 70.71 -31.56 12.57
C ASP A 449 69.62 -31.15 11.55
N GLY A 450 69.67 -31.72 10.34
CA GLY A 450 68.66 -31.50 9.30
C GLY A 450 67.34 -32.21 9.56
N LYS A 451 67.35 -33.31 10.34
CA LYS A 451 66.15 -34.07 10.72
C LYS A 451 65.35 -33.39 11.82
N GLU A 452 66.00 -32.60 12.67
CA GLU A 452 65.34 -31.82 13.73
C GLU A 452 64.57 -30.62 13.18
N ASN A 453 64.96 -30.11 12.01
CA ASN A 453 64.28 -29.01 11.35
C ASN A 453 62.91 -29.46 10.78
N GLN A 454 61.84 -28.99 11.40
CA GLN A 454 60.48 -29.28 10.94
C GLN A 454 60.25 -28.69 9.54
N PRO A 455 59.85 -29.50 8.55
CA PRO A 455 59.60 -29.00 7.22
C PRO A 455 58.28 -28.20 7.19
N ARG A 456 58.23 -27.17 6.34
CA ARG A 456 57.04 -26.31 6.21
C ARG A 456 56.04 -26.95 5.27
N ARG A 457 54.75 -26.97 5.63
CA ARG A 457 53.69 -27.40 4.71
C ARG A 457 53.37 -26.29 3.71
N ILE A 458 53.29 -26.63 2.42
CA ILE A 458 52.88 -25.69 1.37
C ILE A 458 51.35 -25.62 1.38
N ASN A 459 50.80 -24.42 1.62
CA ASN A 459 49.36 -24.17 1.63
C ASN A 459 48.89 -23.58 0.31
N TYR A 460 48.43 -24.42 -0.61
CA TYR A 460 47.97 -23.98 -1.93
C TYR A 460 46.67 -23.17 -1.90
N VAL A 461 45.85 -23.31 -0.85
CA VAL A 461 44.63 -22.50 -0.68
C VAL A 461 44.99 -21.04 -0.45
N GLU A 462 45.94 -20.80 0.45
CA GLU A 462 46.42 -19.46 0.75
C GLU A 462 47.17 -18.84 -0.44
N GLN A 463 47.96 -19.63 -1.16
CA GLN A 463 48.61 -19.19 -2.40
C GLN A 463 47.60 -18.83 -3.49
N TYR A 464 46.54 -19.62 -3.66
CA TYR A 464 45.48 -19.34 -4.61
C TYR A 464 44.75 -18.04 -4.27
N ASN A 465 44.42 -17.82 -3.01
CA ASN A 465 43.73 -16.59 -2.59
C ASN A 465 44.57 -15.34 -2.90
N ARG A 466 45.87 -15.37 -2.58
CA ARG A 466 46.80 -14.28 -2.94
C ARG A 466 46.89 -14.08 -4.46
N TYR A 467 46.91 -15.17 -5.22
CA TYR A 467 46.96 -15.12 -6.67
C TYR A 467 45.67 -14.54 -7.27
N ALA A 468 44.51 -14.95 -6.75
CA ALA A 468 43.21 -14.44 -7.18
C ALA A 468 43.04 -12.94 -6.87
N GLU A 469 43.55 -12.47 -5.72
CA GLU A 469 43.62 -11.05 -5.39
C GLU A 469 44.52 -10.29 -6.36
N PHE A 470 45.72 -10.80 -6.64
CA PHE A 470 46.64 -10.19 -7.60
C PHE A 470 46.08 -10.16 -9.03
N ALA A 471 45.40 -11.22 -9.46
CA ALA A 471 44.71 -11.28 -10.75
C ALA A 471 43.59 -10.23 -10.84
N LYS A 472 42.80 -10.07 -9.78
CA LYS A 472 41.78 -9.00 -9.69
C LYS A 472 42.41 -7.61 -9.75
N GLU A 473 43.52 -7.38 -9.05
CA GLU A 473 44.26 -6.11 -9.12
C GLU A 473 44.84 -5.83 -10.50
N ARG A 474 45.35 -6.86 -11.19
CA ARG A 474 45.90 -6.72 -12.54
C ARG A 474 44.80 -6.37 -13.55
N VAL A 475 43.63 -7.00 -13.48
CA VAL A 475 42.45 -6.62 -14.28
C VAL A 475 42.04 -5.19 -13.98
N LYS A 476 42.02 -4.79 -12.70
CA LYS A 476 41.71 -3.41 -12.29
C LYS A 476 42.73 -2.39 -12.84
N LYS A 477 44.02 -2.73 -12.87
CA LYS A 477 45.08 -1.87 -13.42
C LYS A 477 45.09 -1.83 -14.95
N MET A 478 44.73 -2.93 -15.62
CA MET A 478 44.63 -2.99 -17.09
C MET A 478 43.34 -2.35 -17.62
N ALA A 479 42.27 -2.30 -16.82
CA ALA A 479 41.02 -1.60 -17.16
C ALA A 479 41.09 -0.07 -16.99
N ILE A 480 42.22 0.48 -16.52
CA ILE A 480 42.43 1.92 -16.34
C ILE A 480 43.71 2.32 -17.11
N GLN A 481 43.57 2.50 -18.42
CA GLN A 481 44.43 3.40 -19.19
C GLN A 481 43.63 4.70 -19.40
N PRO A 482 44.01 5.82 -18.77
CA PRO A 482 43.23 7.07 -18.80
C PRO A 482 43.18 7.76 -20.17
N ASP A 483 44.06 7.41 -21.11
CA ASP A 483 44.29 8.24 -22.29
C ASP A 483 43.57 7.77 -23.57
N ASP A 484 42.86 6.63 -23.54
CA ASP A 484 42.17 6.07 -24.72
C ASP A 484 40.67 5.80 -24.48
N ILE A 485 40.07 6.31 -23.40
CA ILE A 485 38.60 6.26 -23.26
C ILE A 485 38.03 7.42 -24.10
N PRO A 486 37.42 7.15 -25.28
CA PRO A 486 36.65 8.19 -25.95
C PRO A 486 35.60 8.62 -24.94
N THR A 487 35.44 9.93 -24.71
CA THR A 487 34.40 10.51 -23.83
C THR A 487 33.15 9.64 -23.90
N LEU A 488 32.99 8.76 -22.92
CA LEU A 488 31.88 7.83 -22.87
C LEU A 488 30.71 8.74 -22.58
N ASP A 489 29.94 8.98 -23.63
CA ASP A 489 28.69 9.72 -23.62
C ASP A 489 27.93 9.35 -22.33
N ASP A 490 27.43 10.36 -21.62
CA ASP A 490 26.72 10.19 -20.34
C ASP A 490 25.57 9.15 -20.46
N SER A 491 25.11 8.87 -21.69
CA SER A 491 24.16 7.81 -22.04
C SER A 491 24.63 6.38 -21.69
N ALA A 492 25.94 6.09 -21.78
CA ALA A 492 26.47 4.77 -21.42
C ALA A 492 26.48 4.55 -19.90
N TYR A 493 26.68 5.61 -19.11
CA TYR A 493 26.66 5.55 -17.65
C TYR A 493 25.24 5.33 -17.09
N GLU A 494 24.21 5.85 -17.76
CA GLU A 494 22.80 5.60 -17.39
C GLU A 494 22.41 4.12 -17.46
N SER A 495 23.13 3.31 -18.24
CA SER A 495 22.92 1.86 -18.33
C SER A 495 23.47 1.07 -17.13
N VAL A 496 24.28 1.71 -16.28
CA VAL A 496 25.02 1.09 -15.16
C VAL A 496 24.49 1.52 -13.78
N LEU A 497 23.43 2.33 -13.73
CA LEU A 497 22.72 2.55 -12.47
C LEU A 497 22.18 1.21 -11.95
N SER A 498 22.23 1.01 -10.63
CA SER A 498 21.61 -0.19 -10.05
C SER A 498 20.14 -0.23 -10.46
N THR A 499 19.56 -1.43 -10.50
CA THR A 499 18.16 -1.67 -10.92
C THR A 499 17.12 -0.87 -10.15
N ASP A 500 17.53 -0.21 -9.08
CA ASP A 500 16.65 0.42 -8.10
C ASP A 500 16.56 1.94 -8.30
N TRP A 501 17.56 2.57 -8.92
CA TRP A 501 17.60 4.03 -9.12
C TRP A 501 17.28 4.43 -10.55
N HIS A 502 16.18 5.16 -10.74
CA HIS A 502 15.74 5.58 -12.06
C HIS A 502 15.73 7.10 -12.21
N PRO A 503 16.18 7.64 -13.37
CA PRO A 503 16.15 9.07 -13.64
C PRO A 503 14.75 9.56 -14.04
N PHE A 504 14.32 10.67 -13.46
CA PHE A 504 13.08 11.38 -13.72
C PHE A 504 13.38 12.87 -13.93
N TYR A 505 12.40 13.62 -14.42
CA TYR A 505 12.49 15.07 -14.61
C TYR A 505 11.32 15.71 -13.87
N ASP A 506 11.54 16.81 -13.17
CA ASP A 506 10.46 17.58 -12.56
C ASP A 506 9.73 18.44 -13.59
N ALA A 507 8.70 19.18 -13.18
CA ALA A 507 7.93 20.06 -14.07
C ALA A 507 8.80 21.15 -14.74
N ARG A 508 9.98 21.45 -14.18
CA ARG A 508 10.94 22.43 -14.72
C ARG A 508 11.97 21.78 -15.65
N GLY A 509 11.87 20.48 -15.90
CA GLY A 509 12.83 19.71 -16.68
C GLY A 509 14.14 19.43 -15.94
N VAL A 510 14.20 19.62 -14.62
CA VAL A 510 15.40 19.32 -13.84
C VAL A 510 15.43 17.84 -13.50
N LYS A 511 16.53 17.17 -13.82
CA LYS A 511 16.73 15.74 -13.58
C LYS A 511 16.83 15.44 -12.07
N TYR A 512 16.20 14.36 -11.64
CA TYR A 512 16.37 13.78 -10.31
C TYR A 512 16.29 12.24 -10.40
N TYR A 513 16.75 11.55 -9.38
CA TYR A 513 16.74 10.09 -9.28
C TYR A 513 15.74 9.68 -8.20
N HIS A 514 14.97 8.63 -8.48
CA HIS A 514 14.00 8.06 -7.54
C HIS A 514 14.25 6.57 -7.39
N ASN A 515 14.24 6.11 -6.15
CA ASN A 515 14.32 4.70 -5.79
C ASN A 515 12.94 4.19 -5.40
N PHE A 516 12.37 3.26 -6.17
CA PHE A 516 11.04 2.72 -5.87
C PHE A 516 11.02 1.81 -4.65
N ALA A 517 12.12 1.11 -4.35
CA ALA A 517 12.21 0.23 -3.20
C ALA A 517 12.23 1.02 -1.88
N THR A 518 13.00 2.11 -1.82
CA THR A 518 13.14 2.93 -0.60
C THR A 518 12.20 4.14 -0.55
N GLY A 519 11.67 4.59 -1.69
CA GLY A 519 10.92 5.85 -1.81
C GLY A 519 11.81 7.10 -1.77
N GLU A 520 13.13 6.95 -1.78
CA GLU A 520 14.07 8.06 -1.73
C GLU A 520 14.14 8.81 -3.06
N ARG A 521 14.36 10.12 -2.97
CA ARG A 521 14.58 11.01 -4.11
C ARG A 521 15.83 11.85 -3.90
N MET A 522 16.66 11.97 -4.93
CA MET A 522 17.88 12.80 -4.87
C MET A 522 18.15 13.51 -6.20
N ARG A 523 18.72 14.72 -6.15
CA ARG A 523 19.09 15.46 -7.38
C ARG A 523 20.43 15.01 -7.96
N GLN A 524 21.31 14.45 -7.13
CA GLN A 524 22.62 13.94 -7.55
C GLN A 524 22.55 12.46 -7.93
N SER A 525 23.43 12.00 -8.82
CA SER A 525 23.49 10.59 -9.19
C SER A 525 23.93 9.73 -8.00
N PRO A 526 23.23 8.63 -7.66
CA PRO A 526 23.54 7.78 -6.51
C PRO A 526 24.95 7.18 -6.49
N ARG A 527 25.60 7.06 -7.66
CA ARG A 527 26.98 6.53 -7.79
C ARG A 527 28.06 7.60 -7.75
N ARG A 528 27.72 8.90 -7.69
CA ARG A 528 28.69 9.91 -7.22
C ARG A 528 28.79 9.78 -5.71
N VAL A 529 29.43 8.70 -5.25
CA VAL A 529 30.19 8.75 -3.99
C VAL A 529 31.12 9.96 -4.16
N PRO A 530 31.19 10.90 -3.20
CA PRO A 530 32.15 11.99 -3.28
C PRO A 530 33.51 11.36 -3.53
N ASN A 531 34.11 11.67 -4.68
CA ASN A 531 35.49 11.29 -4.90
C ASN A 531 36.26 12.02 -3.80
N THR A 532 37.12 11.32 -3.05
CA THR A 532 37.91 11.95 -1.98
C THR A 532 38.84 13.06 -2.48
N ASP A 533 38.91 13.24 -3.79
CA ASP A 533 39.67 14.26 -4.49
C ASP A 533 38.85 15.53 -4.86
N ASP A 534 37.55 15.58 -4.55
CA ASP A 534 36.72 16.76 -4.80
C ASP A 534 36.95 17.79 -3.67
N LEU A 535 37.81 18.78 -3.94
CA LEU A 535 38.30 19.83 -3.01
C LEU A 535 37.22 20.78 -2.43
N GLY A 536 35.94 20.43 -2.53
CA GLY A 536 34.82 21.25 -2.04
C GLY A 536 33.76 20.49 -1.22
N ALA A 537 33.93 19.19 -0.99
CA ALA A 537 33.01 18.41 -0.14
C ALA A 537 33.54 18.33 1.30
N GLU A 538 33.40 19.42 2.07
CA GLU A 538 33.59 19.36 3.52
C GLU A 538 32.54 18.43 4.14
N ALA A 539 32.98 17.24 4.54
CA ALA A 539 32.18 16.26 5.24
C ALA A 539 31.79 16.78 6.63
N THR A 540 30.52 17.11 6.81
CA THR A 540 29.87 17.18 8.14
C THR A 540 29.60 15.76 8.62
N ALA A 541 30.65 15.04 9.00
CA ALA A 541 30.52 13.84 9.82
C ALA A 541 30.93 14.23 11.26
N PRO A 542 30.06 14.02 12.26
CA PRO A 542 30.41 14.32 13.65
C PRO A 542 31.59 13.43 14.07
N THR A 543 32.59 14.04 14.71
CA THR A 543 33.72 13.29 15.23
C THR A 543 33.27 12.42 16.40
N ALA A 544 34.03 11.36 16.72
CA ALA A 544 33.74 10.50 17.87
C ALA A 544 33.61 11.27 19.19
N GLN A 545 34.20 12.47 19.31
CA GLN A 545 34.04 13.36 20.46
C GLN A 545 32.67 14.08 20.51
N ASP A 546 32.05 14.35 19.35
CA ASP A 546 30.73 14.97 19.25
C ASP A 546 29.62 13.98 19.65
N VAL A 547 29.82 12.70 19.36
CA VAL A 547 28.90 11.62 19.76
C VAL A 547 28.93 11.40 21.28
N THR A 548 30.10 11.51 21.92
CA THR A 548 30.21 11.38 23.39
C THR A 548 29.54 12.55 24.12
N LYS A 549 29.67 13.77 23.60
CA LYS A 549 29.02 14.97 24.18
C LYS A 549 27.49 14.90 24.11
N ILE A 550 26.94 14.33 23.04
CA ILE A 550 25.49 14.17 22.87
C ILE A 550 24.94 13.12 23.86
N MET A 551 25.70 12.04 24.12
CA MET A 551 25.29 11.02 25.11
C MET A 551 25.39 11.50 26.56
N GLU A 552 26.38 12.34 26.91
CA GLU A 552 26.50 12.93 28.25
C GLU A 552 25.35 13.91 28.54
N THR A 553 24.95 14.71 27.55
CA THR A 553 23.84 15.68 27.70
C THR A 553 22.47 15.01 27.88
N THR A 554 22.31 13.76 27.45
CA THR A 554 21.04 13.03 27.55
C THR A 554 20.86 12.35 28.93
N THR A 555 21.93 12.22 29.71
CA THR A 555 21.91 11.49 30.99
C THR A 555 21.61 12.38 32.21
N GLU A 556 21.76 13.70 32.10
CA GLU A 556 21.39 14.66 33.16
C GLU A 556 19.90 15.07 33.18
N LEU A 557 19.12 14.72 32.15
CA LEU A 557 17.72 15.13 32.00
C LEU A 557 16.69 14.18 32.66
N LEU A 558 17.12 13.13 33.36
CA LEU A 558 16.22 12.12 33.96
C LEU A 558 16.30 12.02 35.50
N LYS A 559 16.58 13.13 36.20
CA LYS A 559 16.39 13.21 37.66
C LYS A 559 15.41 14.32 38.03
N GLY A 560 14.19 13.88 38.33
CA GLY A 560 13.09 14.41 39.16
C GLY A 560 12.94 15.90 39.42
N ASP A 561 11.70 16.40 39.25
CA ASP A 561 10.93 17.01 40.35
C ASP A 561 9.42 17.15 40.00
N GLU A 562 8.59 17.11 41.05
CA GLU A 562 7.11 17.09 41.10
C GLU A 562 6.40 18.34 40.52
N PRO A 563 5.08 18.26 40.20
CA PRO A 563 4.38 19.34 39.50
C PRO A 563 3.80 20.40 40.46
N ALA A 564 4.17 21.66 40.24
CA ALA A 564 3.48 22.82 40.79
C ALA A 564 2.67 23.56 39.70
N GLU A 565 1.48 24.01 40.08
CA GLU A 565 0.46 24.70 39.28
C GLU A 565 0.97 25.91 38.48
N PRO A 566 0.42 26.21 37.28
CA PRO A 566 0.80 27.41 36.55
C PRO A 566 -0.07 28.61 36.96
N LYS A 567 0.59 29.62 37.57
CA LYS A 567 0.07 30.98 37.66
C LYS A 567 0.22 31.70 36.32
N MET A 568 -0.87 32.34 35.89
CA MET A 568 -0.90 33.26 34.77
C MET A 568 0.04 34.46 34.98
N GLY A 569 0.86 34.73 33.96
CA GLY A 569 1.70 35.92 33.86
C GLY A 569 1.68 36.47 32.44
N SER A 570 0.96 37.57 32.26
CA SER A 570 0.91 38.41 31.06
C SER A 570 2.26 39.05 30.74
N LYS A 571 2.61 39.19 29.45
CA LYS A 571 3.15 40.44 28.89
C LYS A 571 3.30 40.43 27.35
N THR A 572 2.60 41.39 26.74
CA THR A 572 3.07 42.33 25.70
C THR A 572 3.70 41.80 24.40
N GLY A 573 2.90 41.85 23.34
CA GLY A 573 3.04 42.90 22.32
C GLY A 573 3.92 42.61 21.11
N SER A 574 3.29 42.42 19.95
CA SER A 574 3.63 43.17 18.72
C SER A 574 2.50 43.09 17.69
N LYS A 575 2.09 44.28 17.25
CA LYS A 575 1.04 44.55 16.26
C LYS A 575 1.56 44.27 14.85
N VAL A 576 0.81 43.50 14.07
CA VAL A 576 0.68 43.70 12.62
C VAL A 576 -0.79 43.55 12.26
N GLY A 577 -1.39 44.64 11.81
CA GLY A 577 -2.82 44.73 11.51
C GLY A 577 -3.14 44.21 10.12
N SER A 578 -4.13 43.33 10.04
CA SER A 578 -4.89 43.07 8.82
C SER A 578 -6.38 43.17 9.16
N LYS A 579 -7.07 44.10 8.51
CA LYS A 579 -8.50 44.35 8.65
C LYS A 579 -9.26 43.35 7.78
N THR A 580 -10.00 42.45 8.40
CA THR A 580 -11.13 41.74 7.75
C THR A 580 -12.35 41.85 8.66
N GLY A 581 -13.43 42.38 8.10
CA GLY A 581 -14.71 42.60 8.78
C GLY A 581 -15.34 41.28 9.20
N LYS A 582 -15.72 41.18 10.47
CA LYS A 582 -16.54 40.11 11.02
C LYS A 582 -17.99 40.56 11.00
N ASP A 583 -18.74 40.12 10.01
CA ASP A 583 -20.20 40.03 10.13
C ASP A 583 -20.55 38.73 10.85
N LYS A 584 -21.12 38.89 12.05
CA LYS A 584 -21.71 37.82 12.84
C LYS A 584 -23.05 37.43 12.22
N LEU A 585 -23.06 36.41 11.36
CA LEU A 585 -24.27 35.66 11.06
C LEU A 585 -24.50 34.62 12.17
N LYS A 586 -25.54 34.85 12.97
CA LYS A 586 -26.11 33.83 13.86
C LYS A 586 -26.70 32.74 12.97
N GLY A 587 -26.11 31.54 12.97
CA GLY A 587 -26.65 30.39 12.26
C GLY A 587 -27.86 29.84 13.02
N GLU A 588 -29.06 30.07 12.48
CA GLU A 588 -30.23 29.24 12.77
C GLU A 588 -30.02 27.85 12.13
N PRO A 589 -30.46 26.76 12.77
CA PRO A 589 -30.42 25.43 12.16
C PRO A 589 -31.30 25.39 10.90
N LEU A 590 -30.70 24.97 9.78
CA LEU A 590 -31.39 24.84 8.49
C LEU A 590 -32.62 23.91 8.62
N PRO A 591 -33.80 24.30 8.11
CA PRO A 591 -35.00 23.49 8.18
C PRO A 591 -34.88 22.19 7.36
N LEU A 592 -35.38 21.09 7.93
CA LEU A 592 -35.46 19.73 7.37
C LEU A 592 -36.31 19.59 6.09
N ALA A 593 -36.75 20.70 5.47
CA ALA A 593 -37.67 20.72 4.32
C ALA A 593 -37.06 20.19 3.00
N GLY A 594 -35.80 19.77 2.98
CA GLY A 594 -35.12 19.21 1.80
C GLY A 594 -35.56 17.79 1.39
N PHE A 595 -36.44 17.13 2.15
CA PHE A 595 -36.84 15.74 1.91
C PHE A 595 -37.86 15.54 0.77
N ASP A 596 -38.58 16.60 0.38
CA ASP A 596 -39.71 16.52 -0.56
C ASP A 596 -39.40 16.98 -2.00
N SER A 597 -38.21 17.52 -2.28
CA SER A 597 -37.86 18.06 -3.61
C SER A 597 -37.29 17.03 -4.62
N LEU A 598 -37.53 15.73 -4.41
CA LEU A 598 -36.95 14.63 -5.20
C LEU A 598 -37.95 14.00 -6.19
N LYS A 599 -38.47 14.79 -7.13
CA LYS A 599 -39.00 14.26 -8.40
C LYS A 599 -38.00 14.54 -9.51
N SER A 600 -37.01 13.67 -9.69
CA SER A 600 -36.08 13.75 -10.82
C SER A 600 -36.50 12.76 -11.91
N ASP A 601 -37.55 13.09 -12.65
CA ASP A 601 -37.78 12.48 -13.96
C ASP A 601 -36.84 13.16 -14.96
N VAL A 602 -35.69 12.53 -15.24
CA VAL A 602 -34.82 12.93 -16.36
C VAL A 602 -34.89 11.84 -17.43
N PRO A 603 -35.68 12.03 -18.51
CA PRO A 603 -35.88 11.05 -19.59
C PRO A 603 -34.61 10.68 -20.38
N ALA A 604 -33.51 11.42 -20.19
CA ALA A 604 -32.27 11.24 -20.96
C ALA A 604 -31.53 9.93 -20.60
N ALA A 605 -31.64 9.45 -19.37
CA ALA A 605 -30.95 8.23 -18.94
C ALA A 605 -31.63 6.93 -19.44
N VAL A 606 -32.95 6.97 -19.64
CA VAL A 606 -33.72 5.81 -20.14
C VAL A 606 -33.48 5.60 -21.64
N LYS A 607 -33.39 6.68 -22.44
CA LYS A 607 -33.11 6.58 -23.88
C LYS A 607 -31.71 6.08 -24.22
N ALA A 608 -30.74 6.21 -23.32
CA ALA A 608 -29.37 5.73 -23.54
C ALA A 608 -29.22 4.20 -23.35
N ALA A 609 -30.16 3.57 -22.63
CA ALA A 609 -30.11 2.13 -22.36
C ALA A 609 -30.54 1.26 -23.56
N ASP A 610 -31.34 1.80 -24.48
CA ASP A 610 -31.98 1.04 -25.56
C ASP A 610 -31.14 0.96 -26.87
N HIS A 611 -29.99 1.63 -26.96
CA HIS A 611 -29.15 1.67 -28.17
C HIS A 611 -27.75 1.08 -27.95
N PRO A 612 -27.41 -0.08 -28.57
CA PRO A 612 -26.09 -0.74 -28.42
C PRO A 612 -24.91 0.12 -28.87
N GLU A 613 -25.11 0.98 -29.87
CA GLU A 613 -24.07 1.89 -30.40
C GLU A 613 -23.68 3.05 -29.46
N ASN A 614 -24.45 3.27 -28.38
CA ASN A 614 -24.09 4.20 -27.31
C ASN A 614 -23.37 3.53 -26.12
N ARG A 615 -23.04 2.22 -26.22
CA ARG A 615 -22.30 1.47 -25.19
C ARG A 615 -20.79 1.70 -25.19
N LEU A 616 -20.27 2.54 -26.08
CA LEU A 616 -18.91 3.04 -25.94
C LEU A 616 -18.88 3.88 -24.65
N LEU A 617 -18.38 3.29 -23.57
CA LEU A 617 -18.12 3.96 -22.28
C LEU A 617 -16.98 4.97 -22.49
N ARG A 618 -17.29 6.05 -23.19
CA ARG A 618 -16.41 7.20 -23.28
C ARG A 618 -16.44 7.89 -21.91
N PRO A 619 -15.28 8.33 -21.39
CA PRO A 619 -15.27 9.29 -20.30
C PRO A 619 -16.24 10.45 -20.64
N PRO A 620 -16.97 11.03 -19.66
CA PRO A 620 -17.86 12.14 -19.95
C PRO A 620 -17.13 13.21 -20.76
N HIS A 621 -17.62 13.48 -21.98
CA HIS A 621 -16.99 14.42 -22.91
C HIS A 621 -16.83 15.77 -22.21
N ARG A 622 -15.59 16.27 -22.08
CA ARG A 622 -15.35 17.70 -21.87
C ARG A 622 -15.73 18.40 -23.17
N THR A 623 -16.94 18.95 -23.26
CA THR A 623 -17.40 19.85 -24.33
C THR A 623 -16.63 21.18 -24.41
N HIS A 624 -15.53 21.33 -23.67
CA HIS A 624 -14.80 22.60 -23.48
C HIS A 624 -13.30 22.55 -23.80
N MET A 625 -12.81 21.59 -24.60
CA MET A 625 -11.49 21.75 -25.21
C MET A 625 -11.64 22.49 -26.54
N PRO A 626 -11.31 23.78 -26.65
CA PRO A 626 -11.13 24.42 -27.95
C PRO A 626 -10.01 23.70 -28.69
N ASN A 627 -10.25 23.33 -29.95
CA ASN A 627 -9.20 22.87 -30.85
C ASN A 627 -8.19 24.01 -31.03
N ALA A 628 -7.08 23.97 -30.29
CA ALA A 628 -5.99 24.94 -30.42
C ALA A 628 -5.10 24.65 -31.65
N LEU A 629 -5.70 24.24 -32.77
CA LEU A 629 -5.03 23.98 -34.04
C LEU A 629 -5.87 24.53 -35.18
N GLU A 630 -6.17 25.83 -35.12
CA GLU A 630 -6.42 26.68 -36.28
C GLU A 630 -5.76 28.05 -36.00
N GLU A 631 -4.42 28.08 -36.09
CA GLU A 631 -3.63 29.26 -36.48
C GLU A 631 -2.26 28.81 -37.03
#